data_AF-A0A7M2XUH7-F1
#
_entry.id   AF-A0A7M2XUH7-F1
#
_cell.length_a   1.000
_cell.length_b   1.000
_cell.length_c   1.000
_cell.angle_alpha   90.00
_cell.angle_beta   90.00
_cell.angle_gamma   90.00
#
_symmetry.space_group_name_H-M   'P 1'
#
loop_
_entity.id
_entity.type
_entity.pdbx_description
1 polymer ?
#
loop_
_entity_poly.entity_id
_entity_poly.type
_entity_poly.pdbx_seq_one_letter_code
_entity_poly.pdbx_strand_id
1 'polypeptide(L)'
;MSAIEASLNPGLELINVAAVSTLVDGIEYTYTSGDVYKDGKRSSSSVVWITPGFGVMGLSGNSRDVSDLPFGRGILDANAGDEYGAKVQNCVIGLSRGR
;
A
#
# COMPACT_ATOMS: atom_id res chain seq x y z
N MET A 1 -10.67 -0.64 -0.39
CA MET A 1 -9.93 -0.46 -1.65
C MET A 1 -10.15 0.92 -2.28
N SER A 2 -11.35 1.51 -2.14
CA SER A 2 -11.72 2.80 -2.77
C SER A 2 -10.88 4.04 -2.40
N ALA A 3 -10.33 4.16 -1.18
CA ALA A 3 -9.59 5.35 -0.78
C ALA A 3 -8.16 5.41 -1.35
N ILE A 4 -7.48 4.25 -1.46
CA ILE A 4 -6.14 4.19 -2.06
C ILE A 4 -6.24 4.50 -3.55
N GLU A 5 -7.17 3.86 -4.26
CA GLU A 5 -7.39 4.09 -5.70
C GLU A 5 -7.76 5.54 -6.00
N ALA A 6 -8.65 6.14 -5.20
CA ALA A 6 -9.04 7.54 -5.36
C ALA A 6 -7.91 8.53 -5.05
N SER A 7 -6.90 8.12 -4.29
CA SER A 7 -5.76 8.97 -3.93
C SER A 7 -4.60 8.92 -4.92
N LEU A 8 -4.67 8.03 -5.91
CA LEU A 8 -3.60 7.89 -6.89
C LEU A 8 -3.49 9.13 -7.77
N ASN A 9 -2.26 9.49 -8.15
CA ASN A 9 -2.02 10.59 -9.07
C ASN A 9 -2.76 10.35 -10.40
N PRO A 10 -3.21 11.40 -11.10
CA PRO A 10 -4.01 11.26 -12.32
C PRO A 10 -3.36 10.35 -13.37
N GLY A 11 -4.16 9.41 -13.90
CA GLY A 11 -3.72 8.45 -14.92
C GLY A 11 -2.94 7.24 -14.37
N LEU A 12 -2.84 7.11 -13.04
CA LEU A 12 -2.33 5.91 -12.40
C LEU A 12 -3.46 4.93 -12.06
N GLU A 13 -3.16 3.64 -12.18
CA GLU A 13 -4.08 2.55 -11.86
C GLU A 13 -3.46 1.61 -10.84
N LEU A 14 -4.26 1.18 -9.85
CA LEU A 14 -3.85 0.18 -8.88
C LEU A 14 -4.21 -1.21 -9.38
N ILE A 15 -3.23 -2.11 -9.37
CA ILE A 15 -3.35 -3.46 -9.91
C ILE A 15 -2.66 -4.45 -8.97
N ASN A 16 -3.05 -5.73 -9.00
CA ASN A 16 -2.47 -6.82 -8.21
C ASN A 16 -2.42 -6.46 -6.72
N VAL A 17 -3.59 -6.36 -6.09
CA VAL A 17 -3.71 -5.86 -4.71
C VAL A 17 -3.77 -7.00 -3.72
N ALA A 18 -3.06 -6.86 -2.61
CA ALA A 18 -3.14 -7.75 -1.46
C ALA A 18 -3.28 -6.94 -0.17
N ALA A 19 -3.99 -7.48 0.82
CA ALA A 19 -4.16 -6.84 2.11
C ALA A 19 -4.05 -7.85 3.27
N VAL A 20 -3.54 -7.37 4.40
CA VAL A 20 -3.45 -8.11 5.67
C VAL A 20 -3.81 -7.17 6.80
N SER A 21 -4.72 -7.60 7.67
CA SER A 21 -5.04 -6.89 8.92
C SER A 21 -4.29 -7.48 10.11
N THR A 22 -3.96 -6.63 11.07
CA THR A 22 -3.47 -6.99 12.40
C THR A 22 -4.05 -6.05 13.46
N LEU A 23 -3.89 -6.38 14.74
CA LEU A 23 -4.27 -5.54 15.88
C LEU A 23 -3.01 -5.06 16.60
N VAL A 24 -2.89 -3.74 16.77
CA VAL A 24 -1.84 -3.09 17.56
C VAL A 24 -2.51 -2.27 18.64
N ASP A 25 -2.26 -2.60 19.91
CA ASP A 25 -2.87 -1.95 21.08
C ASP A 25 -4.41 -1.81 21.00
N GLY A 26 -5.07 -2.82 20.42
CA GLY A 26 -6.53 -2.85 20.25
C GLY A 26 -7.06 -2.07 19.05
N ILE A 27 -6.20 -1.48 18.23
CA ILE A 27 -6.56 -0.78 17.00
C ILE A 27 -6.27 -1.69 15.80
N GLU A 28 -7.22 -1.84 14.88
CA GLU A 28 -7.00 -2.59 13.64
C GLU A 28 -6.15 -1.78 12.66
N TYR A 29 -5.08 -2.41 12.17
CA TYR A 29 -4.14 -1.91 11.18
C TYR A 29 -4.26 -2.79 9.95
N THR A 30 -4.80 -2.25 8.86
CA THR A 30 -4.83 -2.95 7.57
C THR A 30 -3.70 -2.47 6.68
N TYR A 31 -2.74 -3.35 6.42
CA TYR A 31 -1.68 -3.17 5.44
C TYR A 31 -2.24 -3.54 4.07
N THR A 32 -2.10 -2.65 3.09
CA THR A 32 -2.50 -2.91 1.70
C THR A 32 -1.31 -2.67 0.80
N SER A 33 -1.03 -3.61 -0.11
CA SER A 33 0.00 -3.48 -1.13
C SER A 33 -0.58 -3.62 -2.52
N GLY A 34 0.00 -2.95 -3.51
CA GLY A 34 -0.35 -3.12 -4.91
C GLY A 34 0.73 -2.66 -5.87
N ASP A 35 0.63 -3.10 -7.12
CA ASP A 35 1.39 -2.53 -8.22
C ASP A 35 0.65 -1.33 -8.80
N VAL A 36 1.38 -0.27 -9.13
CA VAL A 36 0.82 0.93 -9.75
C VAL A 36 1.27 1.01 -11.20
N TYR A 37 0.31 1.18 -12.10
CA TYR A 37 0.52 1.23 -13.54
C TYR A 37 0.19 2.61 -14.08
N LYS A 38 0.85 2.98 -15.18
CA LYS A 38 0.57 4.15 -16.00
C LYS A 38 0.62 3.73 -17.45
N ASP A 39 -0.45 3.99 -18.20
CA ASP A 39 -0.54 3.68 -19.64
C ASP A 39 -0.15 2.22 -19.96
N GLY A 40 -0.59 1.27 -19.12
CA GLY A 40 -0.29 -0.16 -19.25
C GLY A 40 1.12 -0.59 -18.87
N LYS A 41 2.00 0.32 -18.42
CA LYS A 41 3.34 0.01 -17.91
C LYS A 41 3.39 0.14 -16.39
N ARG A 42 4.09 -0.76 -15.71
CA ARG A 42 4.26 -0.69 -14.26
C ARG A 42 5.14 0.51 -13.89
N SER A 43 4.56 1.48 -13.20
CA SER A 43 5.22 2.69 -12.69
C SER A 43 5.88 2.43 -11.34
N SER A 44 5.24 1.64 -10.47
CA SER A 44 5.79 1.24 -9.18
C SER A 44 5.30 -0.15 -8.81
N SER A 45 6.16 -0.91 -8.13
CA SER A 45 5.85 -2.28 -7.71
C SER A 45 5.65 -2.33 -6.21
N SER A 46 4.67 -3.12 -5.78
CA SER A 46 4.48 -3.48 -4.36
C SER A 46 4.48 -2.26 -3.42
N VAL A 47 3.79 -1.20 -3.82
CA VAL A 47 3.59 0.01 -3.02
C VAL A 47 2.73 -0.34 -1.82
N VAL A 48 3.11 0.10 -0.62
CA VAL A 48 2.43 -0.24 0.63
C VAL A 48 1.77 1.00 1.24
N TRP A 49 0.51 0.83 1.60
CA TRP A 49 -0.29 1.76 2.40
C TRP A 49 -0.77 1.06 3.66
N ILE A 50 -1.19 1.85 4.64
CA ILE A 50 -1.77 1.38 5.89
C ILE A 50 -3.03 2.15 6.23
N THR A 51 -4.01 1.44 6.78
CA THR A 51 -5.25 2.02 7.29
C THR A 51 -5.38 1.68 8.77
N PRO A 52 -4.82 2.51 9.68
CA PRO A 52 -5.26 2.52 11.07
C PRO A 52 -6.63 3.19 11.14
N GLY A 53 -7.45 2.87 12.15
CA GLY A 53 -8.87 3.24 12.28
C GLY A 53 -9.28 4.72 12.16
N PHE A 54 -8.42 5.63 11.73
CA PHE A 54 -8.68 7.05 11.46
C PHE A 54 -8.36 7.50 10.02
N GLY A 55 -7.80 6.66 9.15
CA GLY A 55 -7.56 7.03 7.75
C GLY A 55 -6.50 6.19 7.04
N VAL A 56 -6.32 6.44 5.74
CA VAL A 56 -5.31 5.76 4.91
C VAL A 56 -4.05 6.60 4.81
N MET A 57 -2.89 5.97 4.95
CA MET A 57 -1.57 6.59 4.85
C MET A 57 -0.65 5.78 3.95
N GLY A 58 0.25 6.48 3.25
CA GLY A 58 1.39 5.86 2.58
C GLY A 58 2.40 5.31 3.61
N LEU A 59 2.92 4.11 3.37
CA LEU A 59 3.84 3.44 4.28
C LEU A 59 5.20 3.14 3.64
N SER A 60 5.23 2.76 2.36
CA SER A 60 6.47 2.57 1.61
C SER A 60 6.95 3.87 0.97
N GLY A 61 8.26 4.04 0.73
CA GLY A 61 8.79 5.28 0.15
C GLY A 61 8.14 5.67 -1.19
N ASN A 62 7.94 4.68 -2.06
CA ASN A 62 7.30 4.86 -3.38
C ASN A 62 5.80 5.19 -3.32
N SER A 63 5.13 5.06 -2.16
CA SER A 63 3.73 5.51 -2.01
C SER A 63 3.59 7.02 -2.16
N ARG A 64 4.66 7.76 -1.85
CA ARG A 64 4.73 9.23 -1.98
C ARG A 64 4.78 9.71 -3.43
N ASP A 65 5.22 8.83 -4.33
CA ASP A 65 5.41 9.16 -5.74
C ASP A 65 4.14 8.89 -6.56
N VAL A 66 3.22 8.09 -6.01
CA VAL A 66 2.04 7.57 -6.71
C VAL A 66 0.70 7.99 -6.11
N SER A 67 0.68 8.52 -4.89
CA SER A 67 -0.55 8.93 -4.22
C SER A 67 -0.36 10.20 -3.40
N ASP A 68 -1.44 10.96 -3.23
CA ASP A 68 -1.50 12.19 -2.44
C ASP A 68 -1.75 11.91 -0.94
N LEU A 69 -1.60 10.65 -0.49
CA LEU A 69 -1.85 10.27 0.89
C LEU A 69 -0.74 10.75 1.83
N PRO A 70 -1.09 11.12 3.08
CA PRO A 70 -0.09 11.45 4.09
C PRO A 70 0.83 10.24 4.35
N PHE A 71 2.11 10.52 4.60
CA PHE A 71 3.10 9.48 4.85
C PHE A 71 3.14 9.14 6.35
N GLY A 72 2.84 7.89 6.70
CA GLY A 72 2.62 7.46 8.08
C GLY A 72 3.89 7.22 8.91
N ARG A 73 5.08 7.21 8.28
CA ARG A 73 6.34 6.93 8.98
C ARG A 73 6.62 8.00 10.05
N GLY A 74 6.76 7.58 11.30
CA GLY A 74 6.99 8.46 12.46
C GLY A 74 5.71 8.97 13.11
N ILE A 75 4.53 8.68 12.54
CA ILE A 75 3.21 8.90 13.14
C ILE A 75 2.69 7.58 13.73
N LEU A 76 2.99 6.48 13.05
CA LEU A 76 2.60 5.12 13.43
C LEU A 76 3.82 4.30 13.82
N ASP A 77 3.63 3.37 14.75
CA ASP A 77 4.58 2.28 15.00
C ASP A 77 4.37 1.15 13.98
N ALA A 78 4.54 1.49 12.70
CA ALA A 78 4.37 0.58 11.57
C ALA A 78 5.36 0.92 10.46
N ASN A 79 5.81 -0.08 9.71
CA ASN A 79 6.78 0.10 8.63
C ASN A 79 6.49 -0.84 7.46
N ALA A 80 6.69 -0.38 6.22
CA ALA A 80 6.55 -1.25 5.05
C ALA A 80 7.51 -2.47 5.10
N GLY A 81 8.65 -2.36 5.80
CA GLY A 81 9.58 -3.46 6.01
C GLY A 81 9.30 -4.34 7.23
N ASP A 82 8.23 -4.10 7.99
CA ASP A 82 7.84 -4.98 9.09
C ASP A 82 7.25 -6.31 8.59
N GLU A 83 6.91 -7.22 9.50
CA GLU A 83 6.36 -8.54 9.14
C GLU A 83 5.15 -8.44 8.21
N TYR A 84 4.20 -7.54 8.50
CA TYR A 84 2.96 -7.41 7.76
C TYR A 84 3.17 -6.68 6.43
N GLY A 85 3.99 -5.63 6.43
CA GLY A 85 4.40 -4.91 5.23
C GLY A 85 5.16 -5.81 4.25
N ALA A 86 6.08 -6.64 4.74
CA ALA A 86 6.79 -7.62 3.91
C ALA A 86 5.84 -8.70 3.38
N LYS A 87 4.90 -9.17 4.21
CA LYS A 87 3.92 -10.17 3.81
C LYS A 87 3.04 -9.70 2.64
N VAL A 88 2.47 -8.49 2.72
CA VAL A 88 1.65 -7.96 1.62
C VAL A 88 2.46 -7.71 0.36
N GLN A 89 3.70 -7.24 0.46
CA GLN A 89 4.59 -7.09 -0.69
C GLN A 89 4.88 -8.42 -1.38
N ASN A 90 5.19 -9.46 -0.61
CA ASN A 90 5.42 -10.81 -1.16
C ASN A 90 4.19 -11.37 -1.86
N CYS A 91 2.98 -11.13 -1.33
CA CYS A 91 1.74 -11.48 -2.00
C CYS A 91 1.61 -10.79 -3.36
N VAL A 92 1.83 -9.46 -3.41
CA VAL A 92 1.77 -8.71 -4.67
C VAL A 92 2.81 -9.21 -5.66
N ILE A 93 4.06 -9.40 -5.24
CA ILE A 93 5.14 -9.94 -6.10
C ILE A 93 4.74 -11.31 -6.69
N GLY A 94 4.09 -12.16 -5.90
CA GLY A 94 3.54 -13.43 -6.36
C GLY A 94 2.46 -13.25 -7.44
N LEU A 95 1.51 -12.35 -7.20
CA LEU A 95 0.45 -12.01 -8.16
C LEU A 95 1.01 -11.44 -9.47
N SER A 96 2.00 -10.54 -9.41
CA SER A 96 2.60 -9.92 -10.60
C SER A 96 3.32 -10.92 -11.49
N ARG A 97 3.83 -12.03 -10.94
CA ARG A 97 4.53 -13.09 -11.71
C ARG A 97 3.57 -14.01 -12.47
N GLY A 98 2.30 -14.06 -12.07
CA GLY A 98 1.28 -14.89 -12.71
C GLY A 98 0.53 -14.20 -13.87
N ARG A 99 0.90 -12.96 -14.21
CA ARG A 99 0.27 -12.12 -15.23
C ARG A 99 1.17 -11.95 -16.44
#